data_AF-A0A9Q5SVH9-F1
#
_entry.id   AF-A0A9Q5SVH9-F1
#
_cell.length_a   1.000
_cell.length_b   1.000
_cell.length_c   1.000
_cell.angle_alpha   90.00
_cell.angle_beta   90.00
_cell.angle_gamma   90.00
#
_symmetry.space_group_name_H-M   'P 1'
#
loop_
_entity.id
_entity.type
_entity.pdbx_description
1 polymer ?
#
loop_
_entity_poly.entity_id
_entity_poly.type
_entity_poly.pdbx_seq_one_letter_code
_entity_poly.pdbx_strand_id
1 'polypeptide(L)'
;MRYSLMIVVMLALSFKGIGRDLPVQGWIILSDNMDNATMTIEAAKKYGVNQIQLSHQIIHDLKEVKEVETREQVNILTDLAHKNGIEEVLVWDHSFYDLEYYPSRFRNGPGGTIDLDNPSFWEWFKQDYRNMLDLIPAVDGLVLTFIETGAYAEKQHSDILKTNQEKLAAVVNAIAAVAIEERGKKLYIRTFAYSDKEYANITGCLEHIKSDEIILMMKEVPHDFFLTHPNDPFVGKINRPTIVEFDTGNEYNGQGIIANTWPNYVGRRWSDFMNRPNVVGYVARTDRYGTTKVVGTPNEILLYTLKRLSEYPELDIDLIYDEYISSRYGEKALIPLKNAFKKAYDIVLSSMYILGTNAAKHSALDYEPYNSSYDRHVSGRWMDPPVVFVEHGVDKEFHYWKDVINHIAPARFKTKNSPLNEEARYVIDSCWVNPQELMDSLYLHYIVTEKQYGVDLAEKALSEIEQAKGALCSKDYEELFRLFKRTLLKAQLHEAVSTAYFGYRIYARGKSFRYKGLEEQIGSALKRIDIIVDEMKNMPGEHPSGQWDWLEDAETALSYKKKILSGWKEYDNVRFIQ
;
A
#
# COMPACT_ATOMS: atom_id res chain seq x y z
N MET A 1 -54.75 -25.46 -8.32
CA MET A 1 -53.64 -24.51 -8.19
C MET A 1 -52.46 -25.25 -7.58
N ARG A 2 -51.46 -25.59 -8.39
CA ARG A 2 -50.28 -26.37 -7.98
C ARG A 2 -49.15 -25.41 -7.59
N TYR A 3 -48.58 -25.66 -6.42
CA TYR A 3 -47.34 -25.05 -5.94
C TYR A 3 -46.17 -25.45 -6.86
N SER A 4 -45.44 -24.48 -7.41
CA SER A 4 -44.14 -24.73 -8.05
C SER A 4 -43.03 -24.36 -7.08
N LEU A 5 -42.42 -25.40 -6.54
CA LEU A 5 -41.20 -25.40 -5.74
C LEU A 5 -40.02 -25.16 -6.70
N MET A 6 -39.37 -24.00 -6.65
CA MET A 6 -38.17 -23.74 -7.43
C MET A 6 -36.96 -24.27 -6.65
N ILE A 7 -36.54 -25.50 -6.96
CA ILE A 7 -35.31 -26.09 -6.46
C ILE A 7 -34.15 -25.44 -7.23
N VAL A 8 -33.38 -24.59 -6.55
CA VAL A 8 -32.07 -24.15 -7.05
C VAL A 8 -31.09 -25.29 -6.79
N VAL A 9 -30.78 -26.06 -7.83
CA VAL A 9 -29.71 -27.05 -7.82
C VAL A 9 -28.40 -26.30 -8.00
N MET A 10 -27.61 -26.13 -6.94
CA MET A 10 -26.18 -25.80 -7.07
C MET A 10 -25.47 -27.03 -7.66
N LEU A 11 -25.40 -27.07 -8.98
CA LEU A 11 -24.46 -27.94 -9.68
C LEU A 11 -23.06 -27.38 -9.46
N ALA A 12 -22.24 -28.08 -8.67
CA ALA A 12 -20.79 -27.95 -8.70
C ALA A 12 -20.28 -28.44 -10.06
N LEU A 13 -20.50 -27.63 -11.10
CA LEU A 13 -19.89 -27.80 -12.40
C LEU A 13 -18.44 -27.33 -12.26
N SER A 14 -17.50 -28.29 -12.25
CA SER A 14 -16.11 -27.99 -12.53
C SER A 14 -15.99 -27.58 -14.01
N PHE A 15 -16.37 -26.34 -14.33
CA PHE A 15 -15.92 -25.76 -15.58
C PHE A 15 -14.41 -25.61 -15.46
N LYS A 16 -13.65 -26.22 -16.37
CA LYS A 16 -12.30 -25.72 -16.64
C LYS A 16 -12.51 -24.30 -17.15
N GLY A 17 -12.14 -23.31 -16.36
CA GLY A 17 -12.26 -21.91 -16.73
C GLY A 17 -11.61 -21.70 -18.10
N ILE A 18 -12.27 -20.94 -18.98
CA ILE A 18 -11.70 -20.45 -20.23
C ILE A 18 -10.85 -19.20 -19.89
N GLY A 19 -10.06 -19.30 -18.82
CA GLY A 19 -9.17 -18.24 -18.36
C GLY A 19 -7.99 -18.10 -19.30
N ARG A 20 -7.42 -16.90 -19.38
CA ARG A 20 -6.11 -16.71 -20.01
C ARG A 20 -5.09 -17.51 -19.20
N ASP A 21 -4.28 -18.31 -19.88
CA ASP A 21 -3.15 -18.97 -19.23
C ASP A 21 -2.14 -17.89 -18.84
N LEU A 22 -2.16 -17.51 -17.56
CA LEU A 22 -1.27 -16.50 -16.99
C LEU A 22 -0.16 -17.25 -16.26
N PRO A 23 1.09 -17.19 -16.76
CA PRO A 23 2.20 -17.94 -16.19
C PRO A 23 2.49 -17.68 -14.71
N VAL A 24 2.14 -16.50 -14.18
CA VAL A 24 2.47 -16.14 -12.79
C VAL A 24 1.22 -15.76 -11.98
N GLN A 25 0.97 -16.49 -10.91
CA GLN A 25 0.04 -16.13 -9.85
C GLN A 25 0.81 -16.23 -8.54
N GLY A 26 1.31 -15.10 -8.06
CA GLY A 26 2.23 -15.08 -6.94
C GLY A 26 1.71 -14.34 -5.71
N TRP A 27 2.34 -14.60 -4.58
CA TRP A 27 2.14 -13.86 -3.34
C TRP A 27 3.46 -13.34 -2.77
N ILE A 28 3.39 -12.25 -2.01
CA ILE A 28 4.54 -11.62 -1.34
C ILE A 28 4.28 -11.67 0.16
N ILE A 29 5.20 -12.30 0.90
CA ILE A 29 5.21 -12.34 2.36
C ILE A 29 6.24 -11.30 2.84
N LEU A 30 5.81 -10.38 3.70
CA LEU A 30 6.62 -9.24 4.14
C LEU A 30 7.07 -9.39 5.59
N SER A 31 6.25 -10.01 6.44
CA SER A 31 6.52 -10.20 7.86
C SER A 31 7.42 -11.40 8.14
N ASP A 32 8.33 -11.24 9.09
CA ASP A 32 9.14 -12.29 9.70
C ASP A 32 8.35 -13.23 10.65
N ASN A 33 7.03 -13.05 10.79
CA ASN A 33 6.18 -13.92 11.59
C ASN A 33 6.01 -15.31 10.95
N MET A 34 6.74 -16.29 11.49
CA MET A 34 6.77 -17.67 10.95
C MET A 34 5.41 -18.37 10.93
N ASP A 35 4.54 -18.15 11.91
CA ASP A 35 3.22 -18.79 11.95
C ASP A 35 2.32 -18.26 10.81
N ASN A 36 2.32 -16.95 10.61
CA ASN A 36 1.58 -16.32 9.53
C ASN A 36 2.14 -16.69 8.15
N ALA A 37 3.47 -16.73 8.00
CA ALA A 37 4.13 -17.13 6.76
C ALA A 37 3.81 -18.60 6.41
N THR A 38 3.88 -19.50 7.39
CA THR A 38 3.56 -20.93 7.22
C THR A 38 2.13 -21.13 6.75
N MET A 39 1.16 -20.54 7.47
CA MET A 39 -0.25 -20.60 7.11
C MET A 39 -0.53 -20.03 5.70
N THR A 40 0.18 -18.96 5.32
CA THR A 40 0.06 -18.35 3.99
C THR A 40 0.55 -19.32 2.91
N ILE A 41 1.72 -19.93 3.09
CA ILE A 41 2.27 -20.91 2.14
C ILE A 41 1.36 -22.14 2.01
N GLU A 42 0.82 -22.65 3.11
CA GLU A 42 -0.11 -23.79 3.09
C GLU A 42 -1.43 -23.46 2.37
N ALA A 43 -1.89 -22.21 2.44
CA ALA A 43 -3.10 -21.76 1.75
C ALA A 43 -2.89 -21.53 0.25
N ALA A 44 -1.66 -21.20 -0.18
CA ALA A 44 -1.30 -20.78 -1.54
C ALA A 44 -1.82 -21.73 -2.63
N LYS A 45 -1.72 -23.06 -2.41
CA LYS A 45 -2.20 -24.07 -3.35
C LYS A 45 -3.69 -23.95 -3.70
N LYS A 46 -4.53 -23.54 -2.73
CA LYS A 46 -5.98 -23.35 -2.96
C LYS A 46 -6.26 -22.17 -3.90
N TYR A 47 -5.31 -21.27 -4.02
CA TYR A 47 -5.36 -20.09 -4.86
C TYR A 47 -4.68 -20.28 -6.22
N GLY A 48 -4.13 -21.47 -6.49
CA GLY A 48 -3.34 -21.69 -7.71
C GLY A 48 -2.02 -20.91 -7.72
N VAL A 49 -1.55 -20.49 -6.54
CA VAL A 49 -0.32 -19.71 -6.42
C VAL A 49 0.87 -20.59 -6.75
N ASN A 50 1.68 -20.15 -7.71
CA ASN A 50 2.87 -20.84 -8.19
C ASN A 50 4.18 -20.10 -7.88
N GLN A 51 4.09 -18.87 -7.37
CA GLN A 51 5.24 -18.07 -6.95
C GLN A 51 5.06 -17.51 -5.52
N ILE A 52 6.11 -17.57 -4.71
CA ILE A 52 6.22 -16.84 -3.44
C ILE A 52 7.42 -15.91 -3.48
N GLN A 53 7.23 -14.67 -3.04
CA GLN A 53 8.32 -13.74 -2.80
C GLN A 53 8.48 -13.49 -1.30
N LEU A 54 9.69 -13.67 -0.78
CA LEU A 54 10.08 -13.32 0.58
C LEU A 54 10.74 -11.93 0.56
N SER A 55 10.25 -11.02 1.39
CA SER A 55 10.66 -9.61 1.32
C SER A 55 10.65 -8.92 2.68
N HIS A 56 11.22 -7.71 2.74
CA HIS A 56 11.14 -6.78 3.86
C HIS A 56 11.65 -7.36 5.20
N GLN A 57 10.79 -7.61 6.20
CA GLN A 57 11.24 -8.07 7.51
C GLN A 57 11.86 -9.48 7.45
N ILE A 58 11.48 -10.28 6.46
CA ILE A 58 12.15 -11.56 6.20
C ILE A 58 13.52 -11.31 5.57
N ILE A 59 13.54 -10.57 4.45
CA ILE A 59 14.74 -10.24 3.71
C ILE A 59 14.51 -9.03 2.81
N HIS A 60 15.24 -7.94 3.03
CA HIS A 60 15.13 -6.72 2.23
C HIS A 60 16.35 -6.52 1.31
N ASP A 61 17.52 -6.82 1.85
CA ASP A 61 18.80 -6.85 1.14
C ASP A 61 19.32 -8.29 1.06
N LEU A 62 19.78 -8.74 -0.11
CA LEU A 62 20.28 -10.13 -0.23
C LEU A 62 21.45 -10.40 0.73
N LYS A 63 22.25 -9.39 1.10
CA LYS A 63 23.34 -9.51 2.09
C LYS A 63 22.89 -10.03 3.45
N GLU A 64 21.61 -9.90 3.80
CA GLU A 64 21.07 -10.35 5.09
C GLU A 64 21.12 -11.87 5.23
N VAL A 65 21.20 -12.64 4.13
CA VAL A 65 21.43 -14.11 4.21
C VAL A 65 22.80 -14.49 4.80
N LYS A 66 23.69 -13.52 5.02
CA LYS A 66 24.93 -13.75 5.77
C LYS A 66 24.66 -13.90 7.27
N GLU A 67 23.56 -13.33 7.76
CA GLU A 67 23.07 -13.53 9.11
C GLU A 67 22.36 -14.89 9.23
N VAL A 68 22.66 -15.61 10.31
CA VAL A 68 22.21 -17.00 10.49
C VAL A 68 20.69 -17.09 10.55
N GLU A 69 20.04 -16.19 11.30
CA GLU A 69 18.59 -16.19 11.52
C GLU A 69 17.82 -15.97 10.22
N THR A 70 18.15 -14.91 9.47
CA THR A 70 17.55 -14.63 8.15
C THR A 70 17.77 -15.78 7.18
N ARG A 71 18.99 -16.34 7.12
CA ARG A 71 19.30 -17.48 6.24
C ARG A 71 18.46 -18.72 6.57
N GLU A 72 18.33 -19.05 7.85
CA GLU A 72 17.54 -20.20 8.29
C GLU A 72 16.06 -19.99 7.97
N GLN A 73 15.53 -18.80 8.24
CA GLN A 73 14.16 -18.43 7.92
C GLN A 73 13.87 -18.57 6.41
N VAL A 74 14.71 -17.98 5.56
CA VAL A 74 14.57 -18.06 4.09
C VAL A 74 14.59 -19.52 3.62
N ASN A 75 15.54 -20.34 4.09
CA ASN A 75 15.63 -21.74 3.69
C ASN A 75 14.40 -22.56 4.16
N ILE A 76 13.94 -22.35 5.40
CA ILE A 76 12.75 -23.04 5.94
C ILE A 76 11.50 -22.71 5.12
N LEU A 77 11.27 -21.43 4.83
CA LEU A 77 10.10 -20.98 4.08
C LEU A 77 10.16 -21.44 2.61
N THR A 78 11.36 -21.44 2.01
CA THR A 78 11.58 -21.96 0.65
C THR A 78 11.27 -23.46 0.57
N ASP A 79 11.83 -24.25 1.49
CA ASP A 79 11.57 -25.69 1.57
C ASP A 79 10.07 -25.98 1.78
N LEU A 80 9.40 -25.20 2.63
CA LEU A 80 7.97 -25.34 2.87
C LEU A 80 7.15 -25.02 1.62
N ALA A 81 7.51 -23.96 0.89
CA ALA A 81 6.84 -23.58 -0.34
C ALA A 81 6.95 -24.67 -1.42
N HIS A 82 8.16 -25.18 -1.67
CA HIS A 82 8.38 -26.28 -2.61
C HIS A 82 7.65 -27.56 -2.21
N LYS A 83 7.63 -27.92 -0.91
CA LYS A 83 6.85 -29.06 -0.40
C LYS A 83 5.35 -28.91 -0.64
N ASN A 84 4.85 -27.68 -0.68
CA ASN A 84 3.45 -27.38 -1.00
C ASN A 84 3.17 -27.28 -2.51
N GLY A 85 4.18 -27.48 -3.35
CA GLY A 85 4.07 -27.48 -4.80
C GLY A 85 4.09 -26.08 -5.43
N ILE A 86 4.62 -25.08 -4.72
CA ILE A 86 4.97 -23.78 -5.31
C ILE A 86 6.26 -23.99 -6.12
N GLU A 87 6.25 -23.53 -7.36
CA GLU A 87 7.33 -23.78 -8.32
C GLU A 87 8.48 -22.77 -8.17
N GLU A 88 8.17 -21.53 -7.78
CA GLU A 88 9.13 -20.44 -7.76
C GLU A 88 9.12 -19.71 -6.42
N VAL A 89 10.25 -19.69 -5.72
CA VAL A 89 10.48 -18.88 -4.52
C VAL A 89 11.56 -17.84 -4.80
N LEU A 90 11.23 -16.57 -4.62
CA LEU A 90 12.13 -15.44 -4.85
C LEU A 90 12.45 -14.72 -3.55
N VAL A 91 13.64 -14.13 -3.45
CA VAL A 91 14.01 -13.20 -2.37
C VAL A 91 14.28 -11.80 -2.92
N TRP A 92 14.01 -10.78 -2.12
CA TRP A 92 14.22 -9.38 -2.51
C TRP A 92 15.66 -8.94 -2.28
N ASP A 93 16.09 -7.97 -3.10
CA ASP A 93 17.38 -7.32 -2.98
C ASP A 93 17.31 -5.87 -3.48
N HIS A 94 17.71 -4.91 -2.63
CA HIS A 94 17.85 -3.52 -3.08
C HIS A 94 19.17 -3.30 -3.82
N SER A 95 20.10 -4.26 -3.77
CA SER A 95 21.45 -4.16 -4.35
C SER A 95 22.14 -2.82 -4.01
N PHE A 96 23.35 -2.60 -4.51
CA PHE A 96 24.10 -1.34 -4.34
C PHE A 96 23.93 -0.71 -2.94
N TYR A 97 24.20 -1.53 -1.92
CA TYR A 97 23.96 -1.23 -0.51
C TYR A 97 24.74 0.00 -0.04
N ASP A 98 24.67 0.33 1.24
CA ASP A 98 25.49 1.42 1.81
C ASP A 98 26.97 1.24 1.45
N LEU A 99 27.65 2.37 1.17
CA LEU A 99 29.03 2.38 0.68
C LEU A 99 30.00 1.62 1.59
N GLU A 100 29.73 1.61 2.89
CA GLU A 100 30.51 0.91 3.91
C GLU A 100 30.53 -0.60 3.73
N TYR A 101 29.50 -1.18 3.10
CA TYR A 101 29.46 -2.60 2.76
C TYR A 101 30.57 -2.98 1.76
N TYR A 102 30.91 -2.06 0.86
CA TYR A 102 31.88 -2.30 -0.19
C TYR A 102 33.33 -2.09 0.32
N PRO A 103 34.26 -3.00 -0.03
CA PRO A 103 35.66 -2.87 0.35
C PRO A 103 36.23 -1.49 -0.02
N SER A 104 36.90 -0.83 0.93
CA SER A 104 37.43 0.52 0.75
C SER A 104 38.35 0.67 -0.47
N ARG A 105 39.02 -0.40 -0.89
CA ARG A 105 39.86 -0.43 -2.11
C ARG A 105 39.10 -0.14 -3.41
N PHE A 106 37.77 -0.29 -3.43
CA PHE A 106 36.92 0.01 -4.58
C PHE A 106 36.26 1.39 -4.50
N ARG A 107 36.40 2.08 -3.36
CA ARG A 107 35.87 3.43 -3.10
C ARG A 107 36.91 4.50 -3.40
N ASN A 108 37.57 4.37 -4.55
CA ASN A 108 38.70 5.20 -4.99
C ASN A 108 38.30 6.25 -6.05
N GLY A 109 37.01 6.35 -6.40
CA GLY A 109 36.51 7.43 -7.24
C GLY A 109 36.44 8.78 -6.51
N PRO A 110 36.20 9.89 -7.23
CA PRO A 110 36.07 11.21 -6.64
C PRO A 110 35.03 11.24 -5.51
N GLY A 111 35.39 11.82 -4.36
CA GLY A 111 34.49 11.89 -3.20
C GLY A 111 34.27 10.57 -2.46
N GLY A 112 35.07 9.53 -2.74
CA GLY A 112 34.94 8.22 -2.09
C GLY A 112 33.85 7.34 -2.70
N THR A 113 33.39 7.66 -3.91
CA THR A 113 32.47 6.82 -4.67
C THR A 113 33.13 5.52 -5.09
N ILE A 114 32.31 4.51 -5.37
CA ILE A 114 32.76 3.31 -6.07
C ILE A 114 33.25 3.70 -7.47
N ASP A 115 34.39 3.15 -7.87
CA ASP A 115 34.89 3.21 -9.24
C ASP A 115 34.31 2.06 -10.07
N LEU A 116 33.29 2.36 -10.88
CA LEU A 116 32.62 1.37 -11.73
C LEU A 116 33.45 0.97 -12.95
N ASP A 117 34.57 1.65 -13.24
CA ASP A 117 35.47 1.25 -14.32
C ASP A 117 36.50 0.21 -13.86
N ASN A 118 36.59 -0.02 -12.56
CA ASN A 118 37.49 -1.01 -11.98
C ASN A 118 36.96 -2.44 -12.22
N PRO A 119 37.58 -3.25 -13.09
CA PRO A 119 37.09 -4.61 -13.35
C PRO A 119 37.17 -5.50 -12.10
N SER A 120 38.09 -5.23 -11.17
CA SER A 120 38.20 -5.99 -9.92
C SER A 120 37.02 -5.75 -8.98
N PHE A 121 36.35 -4.59 -9.07
CA PHE A 121 35.11 -4.34 -8.34
C PHE A 121 34.01 -5.28 -8.84
N TRP A 122 33.81 -5.38 -10.16
CA TRP A 122 32.79 -6.24 -10.74
C TRP A 122 33.04 -7.73 -10.47
N GLU A 123 34.30 -8.18 -10.49
CA GLU A 123 34.61 -9.56 -10.09
C GLU A 123 34.31 -9.83 -8.61
N TRP A 124 34.64 -8.89 -7.73
CA TRP A 124 34.28 -9.00 -6.31
C TRP A 124 32.77 -8.98 -6.11
N PHE A 125 32.06 -8.07 -6.78
CA PHE A 125 30.60 -7.93 -6.70
C PHE A 125 29.90 -9.21 -7.13
N LYS A 126 30.26 -9.76 -8.30
CA LYS A 126 29.73 -11.05 -8.76
C LYS A 126 30.07 -12.18 -7.79
N GLN A 127 31.29 -12.23 -7.26
CA GLN A 127 31.67 -13.25 -6.30
C GLN A 127 30.85 -13.15 -5.00
N ASP A 128 30.51 -11.95 -4.55
CA ASP A 128 29.68 -11.75 -3.38
C ASP A 128 28.26 -12.30 -3.61
N TYR A 129 27.66 -12.07 -4.79
CA TYR A 129 26.39 -12.69 -5.17
C TYR A 129 26.47 -14.22 -5.21
N ARG A 130 27.57 -14.78 -5.74
CA ARG A 130 27.78 -16.25 -5.70
C ARG A 130 27.75 -16.75 -4.26
N ASN A 131 28.54 -16.12 -3.39
CA ASN A 131 28.63 -16.52 -1.98
C ASN A 131 27.28 -16.42 -1.27
N MET A 132 26.50 -15.35 -1.52
CA MET A 132 25.17 -15.18 -0.93
C MET A 132 24.17 -16.22 -1.46
N LEU A 133 24.16 -16.48 -2.77
CA LEU A 133 23.27 -17.48 -3.38
C LEU A 133 23.64 -18.92 -2.97
N ASP A 134 24.89 -19.18 -2.60
CA ASP A 134 25.33 -20.47 -2.02
C ASP A 134 24.74 -20.73 -0.62
N LEU A 135 24.33 -19.67 0.10
CA LEU A 135 23.73 -19.78 1.44
C LEU A 135 22.23 -20.10 1.40
N ILE A 136 21.58 -19.88 0.25
CA ILE A 136 20.14 -20.12 0.01
C ILE A 136 19.94 -20.84 -1.33
N PRO A 137 20.53 -22.03 -1.52
CA PRO A 137 20.64 -22.66 -2.84
C PRO A 137 19.29 -23.03 -3.45
N ALA A 138 18.29 -23.31 -2.62
CA ALA A 138 16.93 -23.69 -3.03
C ALA A 138 16.08 -22.51 -3.54
N VAL A 139 16.46 -21.26 -3.26
CA VAL A 139 15.72 -20.10 -3.79
C VAL A 139 15.84 -20.05 -5.32
N ASP A 140 14.73 -19.86 -6.03
CA ASP A 140 14.67 -19.96 -7.49
C ASP A 140 15.07 -18.67 -8.20
N GLY A 141 15.12 -17.54 -7.50
CA GLY A 141 15.48 -16.26 -8.12
C GLY A 141 15.47 -15.05 -7.18
N LEU A 142 15.67 -13.88 -7.78
CA LEU A 142 15.76 -12.60 -7.10
C LEU A 142 14.74 -11.60 -7.65
N VAL A 143 14.23 -10.74 -6.78
CA VAL A 143 13.51 -9.51 -7.14
C VAL A 143 14.41 -8.32 -6.80
N LEU A 144 14.89 -7.63 -7.84
CA LEU A 144 15.72 -6.44 -7.69
C LEU A 144 14.88 -5.18 -7.66
N THR A 145 15.24 -4.24 -6.80
CA THR A 145 14.75 -2.86 -6.84
C THR A 145 15.94 -1.91 -6.86
N PHE A 146 15.83 -0.81 -7.59
CA PHE A 146 16.92 0.17 -7.79
C PHE A 146 16.62 1.53 -7.16
N ILE A 147 15.56 1.57 -6.35
CA ILE A 147 15.15 2.72 -5.58
C ILE A 147 15.31 2.39 -4.12
N GLU A 148 15.56 3.42 -3.30
CA GLU A 148 15.82 3.28 -1.87
C GLU A 148 17.08 2.45 -1.55
N THR A 149 18.01 2.39 -2.51
CA THR A 149 19.32 1.74 -2.32
C THR A 149 20.27 2.65 -1.55
N GLY A 150 21.28 2.08 -0.88
CA GLY A 150 22.24 2.85 -0.10
C GLY A 150 23.16 3.72 -0.96
N ALA A 151 24.00 3.10 -1.80
CA ALA A 151 25.01 3.81 -2.58
C ALA A 151 24.44 4.56 -3.79
N TYR A 152 23.33 4.12 -4.38
CA TYR A 152 22.81 4.61 -5.67
C TYR A 152 23.83 4.48 -6.82
N ALA A 153 23.62 3.50 -7.70
CA ALA A 153 24.55 3.20 -8.79
C ALA A 153 24.82 4.41 -9.70
N GLU A 154 23.79 5.23 -9.96
CA GLU A 154 23.89 6.41 -10.82
C GLU A 154 24.81 7.50 -10.25
N LYS A 155 24.98 7.53 -8.92
CA LYS A 155 25.85 8.48 -8.20
C LYS A 155 27.31 8.02 -8.10
N GLN A 156 27.63 6.81 -8.58
CA GLN A 156 29.01 6.28 -8.54
C GLN A 156 29.85 6.74 -9.73
N HIS A 157 31.18 6.68 -9.60
CA HIS A 157 32.09 7.20 -10.62
C HIS A 157 32.27 6.21 -11.77
N SER A 158 32.32 6.74 -13.00
CA SER A 158 32.70 6.02 -14.21
C SER A 158 33.06 7.03 -15.31
N ASP A 159 34.19 6.82 -15.96
CA ASP A 159 34.60 7.46 -17.21
C ASP A 159 34.13 6.66 -18.45
N ILE A 160 33.54 5.48 -18.29
CA ILE A 160 33.01 4.66 -19.39
C ILE A 160 31.48 4.79 -19.50
N LEU A 161 30.77 4.56 -18.40
CA LEU A 161 29.31 4.60 -18.29
C LEU A 161 28.88 6.07 -18.10
N LYS A 162 28.40 6.69 -19.19
CA LYS A 162 28.16 8.14 -19.27
C LYS A 162 26.80 8.55 -18.73
N THR A 163 25.86 7.63 -18.67
CA THR A 163 24.47 7.90 -18.28
C THR A 163 24.07 7.13 -17.03
N ASN A 164 23.01 7.60 -16.36
CA ASN A 164 22.43 6.89 -15.22
C ASN A 164 21.89 5.52 -15.64
N GLN A 165 21.29 5.46 -16.83
CA GLN A 165 20.74 4.27 -17.48
C GLN A 165 21.83 3.19 -17.65
N GLU A 166 22.99 3.56 -18.20
CA GLU A 166 24.12 2.64 -18.38
C GLU A 166 24.67 2.13 -17.05
N LYS A 167 24.78 2.99 -16.02
CA LYS A 167 25.23 2.58 -14.69
C LYS A 167 24.28 1.59 -14.02
N LEU A 168 22.98 1.89 -14.04
CA LEU A 168 21.96 0.97 -13.51
C LEU A 168 21.99 -0.37 -14.27
N ALA A 169 22.10 -0.34 -15.60
CA ALA A 169 22.16 -1.54 -16.41
C ALA A 169 23.43 -2.36 -16.16
N ALA A 170 24.57 -1.72 -15.84
CA ALA A 170 25.79 -2.44 -15.48
C ALA A 170 25.59 -3.27 -14.21
N VAL A 171 24.89 -2.74 -13.21
CA VAL A 171 24.53 -3.49 -11.98
C VAL A 171 23.64 -4.67 -12.33
N VAL A 172 22.54 -4.43 -13.06
CA VAL A 172 21.63 -5.50 -13.50
C VAL A 172 22.37 -6.59 -14.25
N ASN A 173 23.20 -6.22 -15.23
CA ASN A 173 23.92 -7.16 -16.08
C ASN A 173 24.94 -7.98 -15.25
N ALA A 174 25.58 -7.39 -14.24
CA ALA A 174 26.48 -8.13 -13.36
C ALA A 174 25.72 -9.15 -12.49
N ILE A 175 24.54 -8.81 -11.99
CA ILE A 175 23.69 -9.75 -11.23
C ILE A 175 23.12 -10.83 -12.15
N ALA A 176 22.64 -10.46 -13.34
CA ALA A 176 22.10 -11.38 -14.33
C ALA A 176 23.13 -12.43 -14.79
N ALA A 177 24.39 -12.03 -14.96
CA ALA A 177 25.47 -12.97 -15.26
C ALA A 177 25.61 -14.07 -14.19
N VAL A 178 25.44 -13.73 -12.91
CA VAL A 178 25.54 -14.71 -11.82
C VAL A 178 24.23 -15.48 -11.62
N ALA A 179 23.10 -14.76 -11.50
CA ALA A 179 21.81 -15.36 -11.19
C ALA A 179 21.30 -16.20 -12.37
N ILE A 180 21.25 -15.62 -13.56
CA ILE A 180 20.67 -16.28 -14.75
C ILE A 180 21.73 -17.19 -15.40
N GLU A 181 22.84 -16.62 -15.88
CA GLU A 181 23.76 -17.36 -16.76
C GLU A 181 24.53 -18.47 -16.01
N GLU A 182 25.07 -18.18 -14.82
CA GLU A 182 25.85 -19.14 -14.05
C GLU A 182 24.98 -20.12 -13.24
N ARG A 183 23.81 -19.67 -12.75
CA ARG A 183 23.02 -20.43 -11.76
C ARG A 183 21.62 -20.83 -12.22
N GLY A 184 21.17 -20.40 -13.40
CA GLY A 184 19.85 -20.75 -13.94
C GLY A 184 18.67 -20.22 -13.11
N LYS A 185 18.91 -19.20 -12.28
CA LYS A 185 17.90 -18.58 -11.41
C LYS A 185 17.15 -17.48 -12.16
N LYS A 186 15.93 -17.18 -11.71
CA LYS A 186 15.11 -16.10 -12.25
C LYS A 186 15.54 -14.74 -11.72
N LEU A 187 15.29 -13.70 -12.52
CA LEU A 187 15.56 -12.33 -12.15
C LEU A 187 14.39 -11.43 -12.53
N TYR A 188 13.82 -10.79 -11.52
CA TYR A 188 12.76 -9.82 -11.66
C TYR A 188 13.32 -8.43 -11.37
N ILE A 189 12.87 -7.43 -12.13
CA ILE A 189 13.21 -6.02 -11.88
C ILE A 189 11.94 -5.26 -11.54
N ARG A 190 11.91 -4.70 -10.35
CA ARG A 190 10.84 -3.87 -9.84
C ARG A 190 11.05 -2.41 -10.24
N THR A 191 10.12 -1.82 -10.99
CA THR A 191 10.28 -0.49 -11.62
C THR A 191 9.60 0.65 -10.86
N PHE A 192 9.77 0.71 -9.54
CA PHE A 192 9.24 1.80 -8.70
C PHE A 192 9.96 3.13 -8.98
N ALA A 193 9.28 4.29 -8.89
CA ALA A 193 9.85 5.64 -9.10
C ALA A 193 9.14 6.72 -8.28
N TYR A 194 9.87 7.72 -7.77
CA TYR A 194 9.34 8.92 -7.12
C TYR A 194 9.13 10.10 -8.08
N SER A 195 9.78 10.09 -9.24
CA SER A 195 9.70 11.17 -10.24
C SER A 195 9.72 10.67 -11.69
N ASP A 196 9.22 11.48 -12.63
CA ASP A 196 9.31 11.21 -14.07
C ASP A 196 10.75 10.99 -14.53
N LYS A 197 11.71 11.70 -13.91
CA LYS A 197 13.15 11.56 -14.21
C LYS A 197 13.69 10.20 -13.78
N GLU A 198 13.36 9.75 -12.58
CA GLU A 198 13.74 8.41 -12.11
C GLU A 198 13.08 7.34 -12.96
N TYR A 199 11.80 7.51 -13.30
CA TYR A 199 11.09 6.60 -14.18
C TYR A 199 11.76 6.51 -15.57
N ALA A 200 12.18 7.63 -16.16
CA ALA A 200 12.94 7.67 -17.40
C ALA A 200 14.32 6.99 -17.28
N ASN A 201 14.97 7.07 -16.12
CA ASN A 201 16.23 6.35 -15.89
C ASN A 201 16.01 4.83 -15.81
N ILE A 202 14.97 4.38 -15.09
CA ILE A 202 14.66 2.96 -14.90
C ILE A 202 14.20 2.33 -16.21
N THR A 203 13.32 3.00 -16.96
CA THR A 203 12.87 2.52 -18.26
C THR A 203 13.97 2.55 -19.30
N GLY A 204 14.78 3.62 -19.35
CA GLY A 204 15.93 3.70 -20.25
C GLY A 204 17.03 2.69 -19.93
N CYS A 205 17.21 2.31 -18.65
CA CYS A 205 18.12 1.22 -18.25
C CYS A 205 17.80 -0.09 -18.99
N LEU A 206 16.52 -0.37 -19.28
CA LEU A 206 16.11 -1.60 -19.94
C LEU A 206 16.69 -1.77 -21.35
N GLU A 207 16.98 -0.67 -22.05
CA GLU A 207 17.63 -0.69 -23.38
C GLU A 207 19.07 -1.20 -23.33
N HIS A 208 19.71 -1.15 -22.16
CA HIS A 208 21.10 -1.55 -21.94
C HIS A 208 21.23 -2.91 -21.21
N ILE A 209 20.11 -3.52 -20.81
CA ILE A 209 20.10 -4.84 -20.19
C ILE A 209 20.25 -5.90 -21.27
N LYS A 210 21.24 -6.78 -21.11
CA LYS A 210 21.63 -7.80 -22.10
C LYS A 210 20.74 -9.04 -22.10
N SER A 211 20.19 -9.41 -20.95
CA SER A 211 19.37 -10.62 -20.82
C SER A 211 17.91 -10.31 -21.13
N ASP A 212 17.35 -11.07 -22.08
CA ASP A 212 15.92 -11.05 -22.43
C ASP A 212 15.08 -11.93 -21.49
N GLU A 213 15.71 -12.67 -20.56
CA GLU A 213 15.02 -13.54 -19.59
C GLU A 213 14.50 -12.79 -18.35
N ILE A 214 14.81 -11.50 -18.24
CA ILE A 214 14.39 -10.66 -17.11
C ILE A 214 12.91 -10.31 -17.23
N ILE A 215 12.19 -10.48 -16.12
CA ILE A 215 10.77 -10.15 -15.97
C ILE A 215 10.62 -8.83 -15.22
N LEU A 216 9.70 -7.97 -15.65
CA LEU A 216 9.40 -6.72 -14.98
C LEU A 216 8.33 -6.93 -13.91
N MET A 217 8.45 -6.22 -12.79
CA MET A 217 7.44 -6.15 -11.73
C MET A 217 7.05 -4.70 -11.51
N MET A 218 5.76 -4.41 -11.64
CA MET A 218 5.21 -3.05 -11.59
C MET A 218 4.03 -2.99 -10.64
N LYS A 219 3.94 -1.95 -9.81
CA LYS A 219 2.77 -1.73 -8.94
C LYS A 219 1.49 -1.57 -9.76
N GLU A 220 0.34 -1.91 -9.19
CA GLU A 220 -0.99 -1.73 -9.79
C GLU A 220 -1.41 -0.25 -9.87
N VAL A 221 -0.66 0.62 -9.21
CA VAL A 221 -0.79 2.08 -9.20
C VAL A 221 0.57 2.74 -9.42
N PRO A 222 0.63 3.96 -9.97
CA PRO A 222 1.85 4.75 -9.93
C PRO A 222 2.23 5.07 -8.48
N HIS A 223 3.52 5.23 -8.20
CA HIS A 223 4.05 5.61 -6.88
C HIS A 223 3.63 4.64 -5.76
N ASP A 224 2.81 5.06 -4.80
CA ASP A 224 2.42 4.27 -3.62
C ASP A 224 0.95 3.85 -3.68
N PHE A 225 0.58 2.87 -2.85
CA PHE A 225 -0.68 2.13 -2.91
C PHE A 225 -1.91 2.92 -2.42
N PHE A 226 -2.17 4.08 -3.03
CA PHE A 226 -3.37 4.86 -2.75
C PHE A 226 -4.55 4.43 -3.62
N LEU A 227 -5.72 4.34 -2.99
CA LEU A 227 -6.96 3.94 -3.66
C LEU A 227 -7.39 4.95 -4.75
N THR A 228 -7.00 6.22 -4.60
CA THR A 228 -7.34 7.29 -5.55
C THR A 228 -6.35 7.45 -6.69
N HIS A 229 -5.25 6.67 -6.73
CA HIS A 229 -4.38 6.63 -7.90
C HIS A 229 -5.07 5.96 -9.09
N PRO A 230 -4.75 6.35 -10.34
CA PRO A 230 -5.17 5.59 -11.51
C PRO A 230 -4.45 4.24 -11.60
N ASN A 231 -4.78 3.41 -12.59
CA ASN A 231 -3.94 2.25 -12.94
C ASN A 231 -2.57 2.75 -13.40
N ASP A 232 -1.49 2.08 -13.01
CA ASP A 232 -0.15 2.41 -13.51
C ASP A 232 -0.18 2.37 -15.06
N PRO A 233 0.12 3.49 -15.74
CA PRO A 233 -0.05 3.58 -17.18
C PRO A 233 1.01 2.80 -17.96
N PHE A 234 2.09 2.32 -17.35
CA PHE A 234 3.20 1.67 -18.02
C PHE A 234 3.17 0.15 -17.96
N VAL A 235 2.39 -0.42 -17.03
CA VAL A 235 2.18 -1.87 -16.94
C VAL A 235 1.84 -2.43 -18.31
N GLY A 236 2.68 -3.36 -18.78
CA GLY A 236 2.53 -4.06 -20.05
C GLY A 236 3.00 -3.31 -21.31
N LYS A 237 3.34 -2.02 -21.22
CA LYS A 237 3.76 -1.23 -22.39
C LYS A 237 5.18 -1.52 -22.85
N ILE A 238 6.03 -1.97 -21.93
CA ILE A 238 7.42 -2.32 -22.22
C ILE A 238 7.43 -3.74 -22.81
N ASN A 239 8.20 -3.94 -23.89
CA ASN A 239 8.29 -5.22 -24.60
C ASN A 239 9.11 -6.27 -23.82
N ARG A 240 8.66 -6.59 -22.61
CA ARG A 240 9.19 -7.62 -21.70
C ARG A 240 8.05 -8.20 -20.86
N PRO A 241 8.08 -9.50 -20.52
CA PRO A 241 7.12 -10.07 -19.59
C PRO A 241 7.01 -9.21 -18.32
N THR A 242 5.78 -8.92 -17.91
CA THR A 242 5.48 -8.03 -16.79
C THR A 242 4.50 -8.69 -15.83
N ILE A 243 4.82 -8.72 -14.55
CA ILE A 243 3.88 -9.05 -13.47
C ILE A 243 3.43 -7.78 -12.74
N VAL A 244 2.19 -7.78 -12.27
CA VAL A 244 1.62 -6.65 -11.52
C VAL A 244 1.69 -6.93 -10.02
N GLU A 245 2.35 -6.06 -9.26
CA GLU A 245 2.34 -6.06 -7.80
C GLU A 245 1.05 -5.42 -7.30
N PHE A 246 0.24 -6.16 -6.54
CA PHE A 246 -0.95 -5.67 -5.84
C PHE A 246 -0.71 -5.55 -4.34
N ASP A 247 -1.15 -4.44 -3.74
CA ASP A 247 -1.14 -4.25 -2.29
C ASP A 247 -2.46 -4.69 -1.64
N THR A 248 -2.70 -5.99 -1.62
CA THR A 248 -3.77 -6.57 -0.80
C THR A 248 -3.44 -6.58 0.70
N GLY A 249 -2.17 -6.28 1.04
CA GLY A 249 -1.72 -6.00 2.40
C GLY A 249 -2.16 -4.63 2.91
N ASN A 250 -2.61 -3.72 2.04
CA ASN A 250 -3.24 -2.44 2.36
C ASN A 250 -2.39 -1.51 3.25
N GLU A 251 -1.15 -1.28 2.86
CA GLU A 251 -0.14 -0.46 3.56
C GLU A 251 -0.68 0.87 4.08
N TYR A 252 -1.36 1.62 3.21
CA TYR A 252 -1.94 2.94 3.50
C TYR A 252 -3.44 2.93 3.78
N ASN A 253 -4.05 1.74 3.72
CA ASN A 253 -5.49 1.58 3.68
C ASN A 253 -6.02 0.69 4.82
N GLY A 254 -5.23 0.45 5.87
CA GLY A 254 -5.68 -0.18 7.12
C GLY A 254 -5.07 -1.54 7.45
N GLN A 255 -4.18 -2.08 6.62
CA GLN A 255 -3.33 -3.24 6.92
C GLN A 255 -4.08 -4.53 7.34
N GLY A 256 -5.35 -4.66 6.97
CA GLY A 256 -6.24 -5.72 7.45
C GLY A 256 -6.63 -5.61 8.93
N ILE A 257 -6.16 -4.58 9.64
CA ILE A 257 -6.54 -4.27 11.03
C ILE A 257 -7.97 -3.69 11.05
N ILE A 258 -8.31 -2.87 10.06
CA ILE A 258 -9.68 -2.45 9.74
C ILE A 258 -10.16 -3.14 8.46
N ALA A 259 -11.46 -3.03 8.15
CA ALA A 259 -12.06 -3.75 7.04
C ALA A 259 -11.52 -3.31 5.67
N ASN A 260 -10.95 -4.25 4.91
CA ASN A 260 -10.47 -4.10 3.55
C ASN A 260 -11.17 -5.12 2.63
N THR A 261 -12.48 -4.92 2.41
CA THR A 261 -13.36 -5.89 1.74
C THR A 261 -13.97 -5.35 0.44
N TRP A 262 -13.09 -4.89 -0.46
CA TRP A 262 -13.45 -4.21 -1.73
C TRP A 262 -12.99 -4.94 -3.00
N PRO A 263 -13.47 -6.16 -3.28
CA PRO A 263 -13.22 -6.88 -4.54
C PRO A 263 -13.45 -6.01 -5.79
N ASN A 264 -14.41 -5.08 -5.78
CA ASN A 264 -14.63 -4.16 -6.91
C ASN A 264 -13.39 -3.34 -7.29
N TYR A 265 -12.64 -2.84 -6.32
CA TYR A 265 -11.42 -2.07 -6.58
C TYR A 265 -10.32 -2.94 -7.18
N VAL A 266 -10.00 -4.05 -6.52
CA VAL A 266 -8.94 -4.98 -6.97
C VAL A 266 -9.32 -5.62 -8.31
N GLY A 267 -10.57 -6.04 -8.45
CA GLY A 267 -11.07 -6.73 -9.62
C GLY A 267 -11.08 -5.86 -10.88
N ARG A 268 -11.56 -4.61 -10.79
CA ARG A 268 -11.53 -3.69 -11.94
C ARG A 268 -10.12 -3.44 -12.45
N ARG A 269 -9.15 -3.28 -11.54
CA ARG A 269 -7.74 -3.13 -11.90
C ARG A 269 -7.23 -4.36 -12.61
N TRP A 270 -7.48 -5.52 -12.02
CA TRP A 270 -6.99 -6.77 -12.58
C TRP A 270 -7.60 -7.09 -13.95
N SER A 271 -8.91 -6.87 -14.12
CA SER A 271 -9.59 -7.01 -15.42
C SER A 271 -8.99 -6.10 -16.50
N ASP A 272 -8.49 -4.92 -16.15
CA ASP A 272 -7.73 -4.08 -17.09
C ASP A 272 -6.33 -4.67 -17.35
N PHE A 273 -5.53 -4.88 -16.30
CA PHE A 273 -4.13 -5.29 -16.43
C PHE A 273 -3.95 -6.63 -17.15
N MET A 274 -4.77 -7.64 -16.84
CA MET A 274 -4.66 -8.97 -17.44
C MET A 274 -4.89 -8.97 -18.96
N ASN A 275 -5.48 -7.89 -19.49
CA ASN A 275 -5.74 -7.69 -20.91
C ASN A 275 -4.68 -6.84 -21.61
N ARG A 276 -3.72 -6.27 -20.87
CA ARG A 276 -2.63 -5.47 -21.45
C ARG A 276 -1.58 -6.37 -22.14
N PRO A 277 -0.87 -5.83 -23.16
CA PRO A 277 0.25 -6.55 -23.76
C PRO A 277 1.32 -6.86 -22.71
N ASN A 278 2.08 -7.92 -22.94
CA ASN A 278 3.22 -8.34 -22.09
C ASN A 278 2.92 -8.66 -20.61
N VAL A 279 1.70 -8.45 -20.11
CA VAL A 279 1.31 -8.87 -18.77
C VAL A 279 1.20 -10.40 -18.74
N VAL A 280 1.96 -11.02 -17.84
CA VAL A 280 2.03 -12.49 -17.67
C VAL A 280 1.50 -12.96 -16.33
N GLY A 281 1.05 -12.04 -15.46
CA GLY A 281 0.58 -12.42 -14.14
C GLY A 281 0.54 -11.30 -13.12
N TYR A 282 0.40 -11.68 -11.86
CA TYR A 282 0.42 -10.78 -10.72
C TYR A 282 1.17 -11.40 -9.54
N VAL A 283 1.55 -10.54 -8.60
CA VAL A 283 1.95 -10.89 -7.23
C VAL A 283 1.18 -10.04 -6.25
N ALA A 284 0.68 -10.61 -5.16
CA ALA A 284 -0.13 -9.88 -4.18
C ALA A 284 0.47 -9.95 -2.77
N ARG A 285 0.55 -8.81 -2.08
CA ARG A 285 1.05 -8.75 -0.69
C ARG A 285 0.06 -9.41 0.28
N THR A 286 0.52 -10.35 1.09
CA THR A 286 -0.36 -11.15 1.98
C THR A 286 -0.38 -10.65 3.42
N ASP A 287 0.45 -9.67 3.77
CA ASP A 287 0.53 -9.05 5.08
C ASP A 287 1.16 -7.65 4.99
N ARG A 288 1.24 -6.95 6.13
CA ARG A 288 2.06 -5.76 6.32
C ARG A 288 2.73 -5.77 7.69
N TYR A 289 3.73 -6.64 7.83
CA TYR A 289 4.59 -6.75 9.02
C TYR A 289 3.89 -7.27 10.29
N GLY A 290 4.70 -7.66 11.27
CA GLY A 290 4.26 -8.05 12.61
C GLY A 290 3.22 -9.18 12.60
N THR A 291 2.06 -8.96 13.22
CA THR A 291 0.99 -9.97 13.31
C THR A 291 -0.14 -9.76 12.31
N THR A 292 -0.02 -8.75 11.43
CA THR A 292 -0.99 -8.54 10.34
C THR A 292 -0.96 -9.71 9.36
N LYS A 293 -2.11 -9.98 8.73
CA LYS A 293 -2.27 -11.01 7.72
C LYS A 293 -3.55 -10.81 6.93
N VAL A 294 -3.55 -11.28 5.69
CA VAL A 294 -4.72 -11.32 4.82
C VAL A 294 -5.34 -12.70 4.84
N VAL A 295 -4.54 -13.76 4.67
CA VAL A 295 -4.99 -15.16 4.67
C VAL A 295 -5.64 -15.53 6.02
N GLY A 296 -6.78 -16.20 5.95
CA GLY A 296 -7.57 -16.60 7.11
C GLY A 296 -8.42 -15.48 7.70
N THR A 297 -8.45 -14.28 7.12
CA THR A 297 -9.21 -13.11 7.62
C THR A 297 -10.32 -12.69 6.64
N PRO A 298 -11.30 -11.86 7.04
CA PRO A 298 -12.31 -11.35 6.12
C PRO A 298 -11.71 -10.63 4.89
N ASN A 299 -10.53 -10.05 5.02
CA ASN A 299 -9.82 -9.33 3.95
C ASN A 299 -9.27 -10.25 2.85
N GLU A 300 -9.22 -11.57 3.08
CA GLU A 300 -8.82 -12.58 2.10
C GLU A 300 -9.67 -12.56 0.83
N ILE A 301 -10.86 -11.95 0.86
CA ILE A 301 -11.68 -11.69 -0.33
C ILE A 301 -10.91 -10.95 -1.44
N LEU A 302 -9.91 -10.13 -1.10
CA LEU A 302 -9.08 -9.44 -2.09
C LEU A 302 -8.18 -10.42 -2.87
N LEU A 303 -7.55 -11.38 -2.19
CA LEU A 303 -6.79 -12.45 -2.84
C LEU A 303 -7.71 -13.38 -3.64
N TYR A 304 -8.89 -13.67 -3.09
CA TYR A 304 -9.91 -14.45 -3.77
C TYR A 304 -10.38 -13.78 -5.06
N THR A 305 -10.47 -12.45 -5.09
CA THR A 305 -10.81 -11.69 -6.29
C THR A 305 -9.82 -11.92 -7.43
N LEU A 306 -8.52 -11.80 -7.14
CA LEU A 306 -7.46 -12.01 -8.13
C LEU A 306 -7.50 -13.43 -8.70
N LYS A 307 -7.67 -14.42 -7.82
CA LYS A 307 -7.85 -15.84 -8.22
C LYS A 307 -9.05 -16.01 -9.14
N ARG A 308 -10.24 -15.58 -8.70
CA ARG A 308 -11.50 -15.85 -9.41
C ARG A 308 -11.54 -15.20 -10.77
N LEU A 309 -11.05 -13.97 -10.90
CA LEU A 309 -10.96 -13.28 -12.19
C LEU A 309 -9.87 -13.85 -13.11
N SER A 310 -8.80 -14.41 -12.56
CA SER A 310 -7.80 -15.12 -13.39
C SER A 310 -8.38 -16.41 -13.97
N GLU A 311 -9.22 -17.13 -13.21
CA GLU A 311 -9.92 -18.33 -13.69
C GLU A 311 -11.09 -18.00 -14.63
N TYR A 312 -11.79 -16.89 -14.37
CA TYR A 312 -13.00 -16.46 -15.08
C TYR A 312 -12.96 -14.92 -15.30
N PRO A 313 -12.27 -14.45 -16.36
CA PRO A 313 -12.03 -13.01 -16.59
C PRO A 313 -13.29 -12.15 -16.72
N GLU A 314 -14.38 -12.75 -17.21
CA GLU A 314 -15.67 -12.10 -17.42
C GLU A 314 -16.63 -12.25 -16.23
N LEU A 315 -16.15 -12.76 -15.09
CA LEU A 315 -16.98 -12.92 -13.89
C LEU A 315 -17.43 -11.55 -13.38
N ASP A 316 -18.73 -11.42 -13.13
CA ASP A 316 -19.25 -10.26 -12.41
C ASP A 316 -18.64 -10.21 -11.01
N ILE A 317 -17.89 -9.15 -10.73
CA ILE A 317 -17.20 -8.96 -9.45
C ILE A 317 -18.19 -8.97 -8.28
N ASP A 318 -19.46 -8.62 -8.49
CA ASP A 318 -20.46 -8.68 -7.43
C ASP A 318 -20.75 -10.12 -6.95
N LEU A 319 -20.62 -11.10 -7.85
CA LEU A 319 -20.77 -12.52 -7.52
C LEU A 319 -19.61 -13.04 -6.66
N ILE A 320 -18.45 -12.37 -6.67
CA ILE A 320 -17.31 -12.73 -5.81
C ILE A 320 -17.68 -12.53 -4.33
N TYR A 321 -18.45 -11.49 -4.00
CA TYR A 321 -19.01 -11.36 -2.65
C TYR A 321 -19.89 -12.56 -2.29
N ASP A 322 -20.77 -12.96 -3.20
CA ASP A 322 -21.73 -14.04 -2.97
C ASP A 322 -21.03 -15.38 -2.76
N GLU A 323 -20.10 -15.73 -3.66
CA GLU A 323 -19.29 -16.94 -3.59
C GLU A 323 -18.46 -16.98 -2.30
N TYR A 324 -17.72 -15.91 -2.01
CA TYR A 324 -16.81 -15.86 -0.87
C TYR A 324 -17.56 -15.92 0.46
N ILE A 325 -18.59 -15.09 0.63
CA ILE A 325 -19.34 -15.00 1.89
C ILE A 325 -20.12 -16.27 2.13
N SER A 326 -20.80 -16.81 1.12
CA SER A 326 -21.62 -18.01 1.29
C SER A 326 -20.75 -19.23 1.57
N SER A 327 -19.58 -19.33 0.92
CA SER A 327 -18.64 -20.42 1.18
C SER A 327 -17.99 -20.35 2.55
N ARG A 328 -17.68 -19.15 3.07
CA ARG A 328 -16.96 -18.99 4.34
C ARG A 328 -17.89 -18.92 5.55
N TYR A 329 -18.97 -18.16 5.43
CA TYR A 329 -19.87 -17.78 6.54
C TYR A 329 -21.27 -18.38 6.42
N GLY A 330 -21.60 -18.98 5.27
CA GLY A 330 -22.89 -19.60 5.00
C GLY A 330 -23.93 -18.64 4.38
N GLU A 331 -24.81 -19.20 3.56
CA GLU A 331 -25.87 -18.50 2.81
C GLU A 331 -26.75 -17.58 3.68
N LYS A 332 -27.03 -17.99 4.93
CA LYS A 332 -27.89 -17.20 5.83
C LYS A 332 -27.24 -15.88 6.26
N ALA A 333 -25.92 -15.78 6.23
CA ALA A 333 -25.18 -14.57 6.57
C ALA A 333 -24.94 -13.67 5.35
N LEU A 334 -25.27 -14.13 4.14
CA LEU A 334 -24.87 -13.47 2.89
C LEU A 334 -25.29 -12.00 2.82
N ILE A 335 -26.59 -11.73 2.93
CA ILE A 335 -27.14 -10.38 2.74
C ILE A 335 -26.51 -9.36 3.70
N PRO A 336 -26.58 -9.54 5.03
CA PRO A 336 -25.99 -8.57 5.95
C PRO A 336 -24.48 -8.43 5.79
N LEU A 337 -23.74 -9.54 5.60
CA LEU A 337 -22.28 -9.45 5.42
C LEU A 337 -21.90 -8.76 4.11
N LYS A 338 -22.59 -9.04 3.00
CA LYS A 338 -22.35 -8.37 1.71
C LYS A 338 -22.62 -6.88 1.83
N ASN A 339 -23.69 -6.50 2.52
CA ASN A 339 -24.00 -5.10 2.80
C ASN A 339 -22.90 -4.42 3.63
N ALA A 340 -22.33 -5.09 4.63
CA ALA A 340 -21.23 -4.54 5.43
C ALA A 340 -19.95 -4.42 4.61
N PHE A 341 -19.58 -5.47 3.88
CA PHE A 341 -18.32 -5.55 3.12
C PHE A 341 -18.25 -4.48 2.03
N LYS A 342 -19.35 -4.28 1.29
CA LYS A 342 -19.42 -3.25 0.23
C LYS A 342 -19.13 -1.83 0.72
N LYS A 343 -19.37 -1.54 2.00
CA LYS A 343 -19.14 -0.19 2.57
C LYS A 343 -17.67 0.09 2.88
N ALA A 344 -16.82 -0.94 2.96
CA ALA A 344 -15.44 -0.79 3.43
C ALA A 344 -14.61 0.19 2.60
N TYR A 345 -14.80 0.20 1.27
CA TYR A 345 -14.07 1.09 0.36
C TYR A 345 -14.33 2.57 0.69
N ASP A 346 -15.61 2.93 0.74
CA ASP A 346 -16.04 4.30 1.01
C ASP A 346 -15.71 4.72 2.44
N ILE A 347 -15.80 3.81 3.42
CA ILE A 347 -15.37 4.09 4.80
C ILE A 347 -13.88 4.44 4.85
N VAL A 348 -13.02 3.71 4.13
CA VAL A 348 -11.58 4.00 4.12
C VAL A 348 -11.29 5.31 3.41
N LEU A 349 -11.90 5.58 2.25
CA LEU A 349 -11.73 6.86 1.57
C LEU A 349 -12.20 8.03 2.44
N SER A 350 -13.38 7.94 3.03
CA SER A 350 -13.91 9.01 3.88
C SER A 350 -13.18 9.17 5.21
N SER A 351 -12.48 8.16 5.73
CA SER A 351 -11.75 8.24 7.00
C SER A 351 -10.26 8.57 6.86
N MET A 352 -9.53 7.87 5.98
CA MET A 352 -8.07 8.02 5.82
C MET A 352 -7.65 9.02 4.74
N TYR A 353 -8.58 9.43 3.86
CA TYR A 353 -8.34 10.44 2.83
C TYR A 353 -9.09 11.72 3.15
N ILE A 354 -8.62 12.86 2.64
CA ILE A 354 -9.29 14.15 2.78
C ILE A 354 -9.52 14.68 1.37
N LEU A 355 -10.78 14.74 0.95
CA LEU A 355 -11.20 15.23 -0.37
C LEU A 355 -10.41 14.55 -1.51
N GLY A 356 -10.24 13.23 -1.40
CA GLY A 356 -9.54 12.40 -2.38
C GLY A 356 -8.01 12.31 -2.25
N THR A 357 -7.36 13.11 -1.38
CA THR A 357 -5.91 12.96 -1.10
C THR A 357 -5.68 12.08 0.11
N ASN A 358 -4.67 11.20 0.09
CA ASN A 358 -4.31 10.41 1.25
C ASN A 358 -3.83 11.36 2.38
N ALA A 359 -4.29 11.13 3.60
CA ALA A 359 -3.94 11.94 4.77
C ALA A 359 -3.34 11.11 5.92
N ALA A 360 -2.98 9.85 5.66
CA ALA A 360 -2.52 8.89 6.66
C ALA A 360 -1.08 8.45 6.37
N LYS A 361 -0.26 8.32 7.42
CA LYS A 361 1.11 7.84 7.29
C LYS A 361 1.14 6.32 7.43
N HIS A 362 1.12 5.59 6.31
CA HIS A 362 0.97 4.13 6.31
C HIS A 362 -0.20 3.66 7.19
N SER A 363 -1.40 4.24 6.99
CA SER A 363 -2.62 4.03 7.80
C SER A 363 -2.67 4.73 9.17
N ALA A 364 -1.53 5.19 9.71
CA ALA A 364 -1.49 5.95 10.96
C ALA A 364 -2.07 7.37 10.81
N LEU A 365 -2.74 7.86 11.87
CA LEU A 365 -3.22 9.23 11.97
C LEU A 365 -2.03 10.18 12.13
N ASP A 366 -1.66 10.92 11.09
CA ASP A 366 -0.61 11.95 11.18
C ASP A 366 -0.84 13.05 10.13
N TYR A 367 -1.60 14.09 10.48
CA TYR A 367 -1.80 15.27 9.64
C TYR A 367 -0.63 16.27 9.73
N GLU A 368 0.14 16.24 10.81
CA GLU A 368 1.23 17.15 11.15
C GLU A 368 2.10 16.55 12.29
N PRO A 369 3.40 16.28 12.04
CA PRO A 369 4.26 16.94 11.05
C PRO A 369 4.39 16.23 9.70
N TYR A 370 3.66 15.14 9.43
CA TYR A 370 3.80 14.39 8.18
C TYR A 370 3.36 15.21 6.95
N ASN A 371 4.34 15.76 6.23
CA ASN A 371 4.11 16.65 5.11
C ASN A 371 3.82 15.92 3.79
N SER A 372 4.23 14.65 3.67
CA SER A 372 4.10 13.87 2.44
C SER A 372 2.67 13.83 1.92
N SER A 373 1.65 13.80 2.79
CA SER A 373 0.22 13.87 2.43
C SER A 373 -0.15 15.10 1.59
N TYR A 374 0.67 16.16 1.62
CA TYR A 374 0.40 17.43 0.97
C TYR A 374 1.35 17.76 -0.19
N ASP A 375 2.57 17.20 -0.20
CA ASP A 375 3.60 17.56 -1.19
C ASP A 375 4.11 16.39 -2.03
N ARG A 376 4.09 15.16 -1.51
CA ARG A 376 4.63 13.97 -2.21
C ARG A 376 3.52 13.02 -2.67
N HIS A 377 2.61 12.67 -1.77
CA HIS A 377 1.62 11.59 -1.86
C HIS A 377 0.27 12.05 -2.44
N VAL A 378 0.31 13.03 -3.36
CA VAL A 378 -0.89 13.63 -3.93
C VAL A 378 -1.23 12.94 -5.25
N SER A 379 -2.38 12.28 -5.32
CA SER A 379 -2.81 11.50 -6.49
C SER A 379 -2.89 12.31 -7.79
N GLY A 380 -3.21 13.60 -7.68
CA GLY A 380 -3.22 14.53 -8.80
C GLY A 380 -1.87 14.71 -9.51
N ARG A 381 -0.76 14.13 -9.01
CA ARG A 381 0.50 14.04 -9.75
C ARG A 381 0.41 13.14 -10.99
N TRP A 382 -0.50 12.16 -10.95
CA TRP A 382 -0.56 11.08 -11.92
C TRP A 382 -1.78 11.16 -12.84
N MET A 383 -2.45 12.31 -12.87
CA MET A 383 -3.72 12.52 -13.56
C MET A 383 -3.68 13.84 -14.34
N ASP A 384 -4.20 13.83 -15.57
CA ASP A 384 -4.35 15.01 -16.41
C ASP A 384 -5.76 15.04 -17.05
N PRO A 385 -6.66 15.97 -16.65
CA PRO A 385 -6.45 16.98 -15.61
C PRO A 385 -6.37 16.37 -14.19
N PRO A 386 -5.72 17.04 -13.23
CA PRO A 386 -5.51 16.53 -11.87
C PRO A 386 -6.74 16.78 -10.98
N VAL A 387 -7.84 16.11 -11.30
CA VAL A 387 -9.15 16.28 -10.65
C VAL A 387 -9.66 15.00 -10.01
N VAL A 388 -10.48 15.14 -8.96
CA VAL A 388 -11.21 14.05 -8.30
C VAL A 388 -12.63 14.49 -8.02
N PHE A 389 -13.60 13.60 -8.26
CA PHE A 389 -14.97 13.79 -7.81
C PHE A 389 -15.13 13.12 -6.45
N VAL A 390 -15.46 13.92 -5.43
CA VAL A 390 -15.71 13.43 -4.07
C VAL A 390 -17.22 13.33 -3.90
N GLU A 391 -17.74 12.10 -3.83
CA GLU A 391 -19.14 11.80 -3.49
C GLU A 391 -19.35 12.06 -1.99
N HIS A 392 -19.36 11.04 -1.12
CA HIS A 392 -19.31 11.11 0.35
C HIS A 392 -20.13 12.25 1.02
N GLY A 393 -21.27 12.63 0.42
CA GLY A 393 -22.09 13.78 0.84
C GLY A 393 -21.54 15.17 0.49
N VAL A 394 -20.33 15.26 -0.06
CA VAL A 394 -19.70 16.47 -0.61
C VAL A 394 -20.16 16.72 -2.05
N ASP A 395 -20.29 15.66 -2.85
CA ASP A 395 -20.78 15.61 -4.24
C ASP A 395 -20.21 16.71 -5.14
N LYS A 396 -18.87 16.82 -5.14
CA LYS A 396 -18.16 17.91 -5.82
C LYS A 396 -16.84 17.46 -6.45
N GLU A 397 -16.57 18.03 -7.62
CA GLU A 397 -15.26 17.94 -8.26
C GLU A 397 -14.27 18.93 -7.62
N PHE A 398 -13.07 18.44 -7.34
CA PHE A 398 -11.95 19.23 -6.86
C PHE A 398 -10.73 19.01 -7.73
N HIS A 399 -10.01 20.08 -8.00
CA HIS A 399 -8.64 20.01 -8.47
C HIS A 399 -7.72 19.73 -7.27
N TYR A 400 -6.94 18.64 -7.32
CA TYR A 400 -6.07 18.19 -6.22
C TYR A 400 -5.20 19.32 -5.67
N TRP A 401 -4.54 20.09 -6.55
CA TRP A 401 -3.66 21.17 -6.13
C TRP A 401 -4.39 22.44 -5.70
N LYS A 402 -5.17 23.04 -6.61
CA LYS A 402 -5.79 24.35 -6.43
C LYS A 402 -6.85 24.36 -5.35
N ASP A 403 -7.63 23.30 -5.28
CA ASP A 403 -8.76 23.22 -4.39
C ASP A 403 -8.38 22.46 -3.13
N VAL A 404 -7.80 21.26 -3.21
CA VAL A 404 -7.54 20.44 -2.01
C VAL A 404 -6.27 20.91 -1.30
N ILE A 405 -5.09 20.63 -1.84
CA ILE A 405 -3.80 20.89 -1.18
C ILE A 405 -3.64 22.35 -0.80
N ASN A 406 -4.03 23.29 -1.67
CA ASN A 406 -3.89 24.70 -1.38
C ASN A 406 -4.66 25.15 -0.14
N HIS A 407 -5.77 24.49 0.20
CA HIS A 407 -6.59 24.83 1.38
C HIS A 407 -6.25 23.98 2.59
N ILE A 408 -6.05 22.67 2.41
CA ILE A 408 -5.87 21.76 3.55
C ILE A 408 -4.42 21.68 4.02
N ALA A 409 -3.41 22.05 3.22
CA ALA A 409 -2.01 21.96 3.66
C ALA A 409 -1.61 23.19 4.50
N PRO A 410 -0.91 23.00 5.63
CA PRO A 410 -0.23 24.11 6.32
C PRO A 410 0.63 24.95 5.37
N ALA A 411 0.65 26.27 5.58
CA ALA A 411 1.34 27.23 4.71
C ALA A 411 2.81 26.85 4.41
N ARG A 412 3.52 26.36 5.44
CA ARG A 412 4.94 26.00 5.36
C ARG A 412 5.25 24.78 4.47
N PHE A 413 4.26 23.89 4.24
CA PHE A 413 4.42 22.73 3.35
C PHE A 413 4.23 23.09 1.86
N LYS A 414 3.72 24.29 1.57
CA LYS A 414 3.51 24.80 0.21
C LYS A 414 4.64 25.72 -0.28
N THR A 415 5.82 25.62 0.34
CA THR A 415 6.97 26.50 0.05
C THR A 415 7.94 25.85 -0.94
N LYS A 416 8.86 26.62 -1.51
CA LYS A 416 9.95 26.08 -2.35
C LYS A 416 10.94 25.17 -1.62
N ASN A 417 10.85 25.11 -0.29
CA ASN A 417 11.69 24.25 0.53
C ASN A 417 11.00 22.90 0.83
N SER A 418 9.79 22.67 0.33
CA SER A 418 9.13 21.36 0.43
C SER A 418 9.50 20.47 -0.76
N PRO A 419 9.29 19.14 -0.66
CA PRO A 419 9.43 18.18 -1.76
C PRO A 419 8.77 18.61 -3.08
N LEU A 420 7.72 19.46 -3.04
CA LEU A 420 7.12 20.03 -4.26
C LEU A 420 8.14 20.63 -5.22
N ASN A 421 9.20 21.26 -4.70
CA ASN A 421 10.18 21.93 -5.53
C ASN A 421 10.99 20.97 -6.41
N GLU A 422 11.20 19.75 -5.94
CA GLU A 422 11.98 18.73 -6.63
C GLU A 422 11.08 17.77 -7.41
N GLU A 423 9.96 17.36 -6.81
CA GLU A 423 9.13 16.27 -7.31
C GLU A 423 7.88 16.72 -8.09
N ALA A 424 7.41 17.95 -7.88
CA ALA A 424 6.18 18.48 -8.49
C ALA A 424 6.31 19.97 -8.82
N ARG A 425 7.47 20.38 -9.34
CA ARG A 425 7.84 21.80 -9.51
C ARG A 425 6.82 22.61 -10.32
N TYR A 426 6.21 21.96 -11.31
CA TYR A 426 5.15 22.52 -12.15
C TYR A 426 3.96 23.04 -11.35
N VAL A 427 3.67 22.49 -10.17
CA VAL A 427 2.57 22.93 -9.29
C VAL A 427 2.84 24.35 -8.77
N ILE A 428 4.09 24.61 -8.37
CA ILE A 428 4.54 25.93 -7.90
C ILE A 428 4.60 26.90 -9.09
N ASP A 429 5.21 26.49 -10.20
CA ASP A 429 5.41 27.35 -11.36
C ASP A 429 4.07 27.72 -12.03
N SER A 430 3.07 26.84 -11.95
CA SER A 430 1.69 27.11 -12.40
C SER A 430 0.84 27.90 -11.38
N CYS A 431 1.42 28.27 -10.23
CA CYS A 431 0.73 28.97 -9.13
C CYS A 431 -0.53 28.24 -8.64
N TRP A 432 -0.54 26.91 -8.67
CA TRP A 432 -1.69 26.13 -8.18
C TRP A 432 -1.74 26.05 -6.65
N VAL A 433 -0.61 26.25 -5.99
CA VAL A 433 -0.52 26.39 -4.54
C VAL A 433 0.17 27.70 -4.18
N ASN A 434 -0.20 28.27 -3.03
CA ASN A 434 0.49 29.42 -2.45
C ASN A 434 0.91 29.14 -0.99
N PRO A 435 2.02 29.72 -0.50
CA PRO A 435 2.54 29.49 0.85
C PRO A 435 1.82 30.33 1.92
N GLN A 436 0.48 30.42 1.87
CA GLN A 436 -0.35 31.09 2.88
C GLN A 436 -1.33 30.11 3.54
N GLU A 437 -1.80 30.42 4.74
CA GLU A 437 -2.85 29.63 5.40
C GLU A 437 -4.20 29.96 4.77
N LEU A 438 -4.83 28.98 4.13
CA LEU A 438 -6.11 29.12 3.41
C LEU A 438 -7.23 28.26 4.01
N MET A 439 -6.97 27.46 5.04
CA MET A 439 -8.01 26.69 5.71
C MET A 439 -9.13 27.61 6.21
N ASP A 440 -10.36 27.35 5.76
CA ASP A 440 -11.53 28.19 6.04
C ASP A 440 -12.77 27.35 6.38
N SER A 441 -13.89 28.03 6.65
CA SER A 441 -15.14 27.37 7.02
C SER A 441 -15.73 26.48 5.92
N LEU A 442 -15.51 26.82 4.65
CA LEU A 442 -16.04 26.06 3.53
C LEU A 442 -15.32 24.73 3.41
N TYR A 443 -13.99 24.75 3.45
CA TYR A 443 -13.20 23.52 3.42
C TYR A 443 -13.37 22.69 4.69
N LEU A 444 -13.52 23.33 5.87
CA LEU A 444 -13.84 22.58 7.08
C LEU A 444 -15.17 21.86 6.93
N HIS A 445 -16.18 22.52 6.35
CA HIS A 445 -17.45 21.89 6.07
C HIS A 445 -17.30 20.68 5.15
N TYR A 446 -16.57 20.78 4.03
CA TYR A 446 -16.35 19.62 3.15
C TYR A 446 -15.65 18.45 3.85
N ILE A 447 -14.60 18.75 4.63
CA ILE A 447 -13.88 17.71 5.38
C ILE A 447 -14.81 17.04 6.38
N VAL A 448 -15.55 17.81 7.19
CA VAL A 448 -16.44 17.25 8.21
C VAL A 448 -17.58 16.45 7.59
N THR A 449 -18.14 16.92 6.47
CA THR A 449 -19.18 16.20 5.73
C THR A 449 -18.69 14.84 5.25
N GLU A 450 -17.52 14.79 4.60
CA GLU A 450 -16.92 13.52 4.15
C GLU A 450 -16.64 12.58 5.35
N LYS A 451 -16.04 13.11 6.42
CA LYS A 451 -15.70 12.31 7.60
C LYS A 451 -16.96 11.73 8.29
N GLN A 452 -18.01 12.53 8.41
CA GLN A 452 -19.28 12.09 8.99
C GLN A 452 -19.95 11.02 8.12
N TYR A 453 -19.90 11.15 6.80
CA TYR A 453 -20.37 10.10 5.89
C TYR A 453 -19.67 8.76 6.17
N GLY A 454 -18.36 8.78 6.40
CA GLY A 454 -17.59 7.60 6.79
C GLY A 454 -18.01 6.97 8.12
N VAL A 455 -18.25 7.81 9.13
CA VAL A 455 -18.78 7.36 10.44
C VAL A 455 -20.14 6.69 10.26
N ASP A 456 -21.08 7.35 9.56
CA ASP A 456 -22.43 6.83 9.34
C ASP A 456 -22.41 5.49 8.58
N LEU A 457 -21.52 5.34 7.60
CA LEU A 457 -21.34 4.07 6.90
C LEU A 457 -20.74 2.99 7.80
N ALA A 458 -19.77 3.33 8.64
CA ALA A 458 -19.14 2.37 9.54
C ALA A 458 -20.10 1.89 10.63
N GLU A 459 -20.97 2.77 11.15
CA GLU A 459 -22.05 2.40 12.08
C GLU A 459 -23.04 1.43 11.41
N LYS A 460 -23.46 1.74 10.18
CA LYS A 460 -24.32 0.84 9.39
C LYS A 460 -23.64 -0.49 9.13
N ALA A 461 -22.35 -0.49 8.77
CA ALA A 461 -21.62 -1.72 8.51
C ALA A 461 -21.53 -2.60 9.77
N LEU A 462 -21.23 -2.02 10.93
CA LEU A 462 -21.22 -2.76 12.21
C LEU A 462 -22.60 -3.31 12.56
N SER A 463 -23.67 -2.53 12.35
CA SER A 463 -25.05 -2.99 12.58
C SER A 463 -25.42 -4.18 11.69
N GLU A 464 -24.97 -4.21 10.44
CA GLU A 464 -25.17 -5.35 9.55
C GLU A 464 -24.45 -6.60 10.07
N ILE A 465 -23.23 -6.45 10.62
CA ILE A 465 -22.53 -7.57 11.29
C ILE A 465 -23.32 -8.08 12.51
N GLU A 466 -23.86 -7.18 13.33
CA GLU A 466 -24.69 -7.54 14.49
C GLU A 466 -25.96 -8.30 14.08
N GLN A 467 -26.60 -7.91 12.98
CA GLN A 467 -27.75 -8.63 12.42
C GLN A 467 -27.40 -10.04 11.94
N ALA A 468 -26.17 -10.26 11.47
CA ALA A 468 -25.69 -11.57 11.04
C ALA A 468 -25.40 -12.53 12.21
N LYS A 469 -25.40 -12.07 13.48
CA LYS A 469 -25.00 -12.88 14.66
C LYS A 469 -25.69 -14.24 14.73
N GLY A 470 -26.99 -14.30 14.47
CA GLY A 470 -27.76 -15.55 14.54
C GLY A 470 -27.45 -16.55 13.41
N ALA A 471 -26.79 -16.10 12.35
CA ALA A 471 -26.40 -16.92 11.20
C ALA A 471 -24.94 -17.39 11.24
N LEU A 472 -24.13 -16.85 12.16
CA LEU A 472 -22.69 -17.09 12.25
C LEU A 472 -22.34 -18.00 13.43
N CYS A 473 -21.21 -18.71 13.32
CA CYS A 473 -20.60 -19.33 14.50
C CYS A 473 -19.95 -18.24 15.40
N SER A 474 -19.73 -18.54 16.69
CA SER A 474 -19.19 -17.56 17.65
C SER A 474 -17.87 -16.96 17.18
N LYS A 475 -16.97 -17.80 16.64
CA LYS A 475 -15.64 -17.38 16.17
C LYS A 475 -15.74 -16.37 15.02
N ASP A 476 -16.54 -16.67 14.00
CA ASP A 476 -16.68 -15.80 12.82
C ASP A 476 -17.37 -14.49 13.19
N TYR A 477 -18.41 -14.55 14.04
CA TYR A 477 -19.07 -13.35 14.54
C TYR A 477 -18.10 -12.46 15.31
N GLU A 478 -17.32 -13.03 16.23
CA GLU A 478 -16.36 -12.26 17.03
C GLU A 478 -15.26 -11.62 16.17
N GLU A 479 -14.74 -12.35 15.17
CA GLU A 479 -13.75 -11.83 14.21
C GLU A 479 -14.32 -10.64 13.43
N LEU A 480 -15.49 -10.82 12.81
CA LEU A 480 -16.16 -9.78 12.02
C LEU A 480 -16.54 -8.57 12.87
N PHE A 481 -17.13 -8.80 14.05
CA PHE A 481 -17.53 -7.74 14.96
C PHE A 481 -16.32 -6.90 15.37
N ARG A 482 -15.21 -7.52 15.76
CA ARG A 482 -13.99 -6.78 16.14
C ARG A 482 -13.40 -6.01 14.97
N LEU A 483 -13.37 -6.60 13.76
CA LEU A 483 -12.88 -5.92 12.56
C LEU A 483 -13.69 -4.64 12.25
N PHE A 484 -15.02 -4.76 12.21
CA PHE A 484 -15.89 -3.63 11.92
C PHE A 484 -16.01 -2.63 13.08
N LYS A 485 -15.82 -3.08 14.33
CA LYS A 485 -15.74 -2.16 15.48
C LYS A 485 -14.47 -1.31 15.45
N ARG A 486 -13.30 -1.88 15.14
CA ARG A 486 -12.07 -1.11 14.91
C ARG A 486 -12.23 -0.14 13.75
N THR A 487 -12.91 -0.57 12.69
CA THR A 487 -13.22 0.27 11.53
C THR A 487 -14.07 1.49 11.91
N LEU A 488 -15.13 1.30 12.71
CA LEU A 488 -15.97 2.38 13.23
C LEU A 488 -15.18 3.36 14.10
N LEU A 489 -14.44 2.84 15.09
CA LEU A 489 -13.66 3.67 16.00
C LEU A 489 -12.58 4.49 15.27
N LYS A 490 -11.96 3.91 14.24
CA LYS A 490 -11.02 4.64 13.37
C LYS A 490 -11.71 5.77 12.61
N ALA A 491 -12.88 5.52 12.01
CA ALA A 491 -13.65 6.55 11.31
C ALA A 491 -14.06 7.69 12.26
N GLN A 492 -14.56 7.37 13.45
CA GLN A 492 -14.93 8.34 14.48
C GLN A 492 -13.72 9.15 14.96
N LEU A 493 -12.58 8.51 15.17
CA LEU A 493 -11.35 9.18 15.59
C LEU A 493 -10.88 10.18 14.53
N HIS A 494 -10.83 9.77 13.26
CA HIS A 494 -10.46 10.67 12.16
C HIS A 494 -11.45 11.83 12.01
N GLU A 495 -12.75 11.60 12.16
CA GLU A 495 -13.74 12.68 12.14
C GLU A 495 -13.48 13.69 13.27
N ALA A 496 -13.35 13.23 14.51
CA ALA A 496 -13.15 14.11 15.66
C ALA A 496 -11.83 14.87 15.57
N VAL A 497 -10.74 14.20 15.19
CA VAL A 497 -9.42 14.84 15.06
C VAL A 497 -9.40 15.81 13.88
N SER A 498 -10.02 15.49 12.74
CA SER A 498 -10.09 16.41 11.60
C SER A 498 -10.89 17.66 11.96
N THR A 499 -12.04 17.50 12.60
CA THR A 499 -12.87 18.62 13.07
C THR A 499 -12.08 19.53 14.02
N ALA A 500 -11.38 18.95 14.98
CA ALA A 500 -10.58 19.70 15.94
C ALA A 500 -9.37 20.38 15.29
N TYR A 501 -8.58 19.66 14.49
CA TYR A 501 -7.34 20.14 13.88
C TYR A 501 -7.60 21.25 12.85
N PHE A 502 -8.44 20.99 11.84
CA PHE A 502 -8.72 21.97 10.80
C PHE A 502 -9.54 23.15 11.34
N GLY A 503 -10.44 22.91 12.30
CA GLY A 503 -11.13 23.98 13.01
C GLY A 503 -10.18 24.87 13.81
N TYR A 504 -9.23 24.26 14.53
CA TYR A 504 -8.20 25.01 15.26
C TYR A 504 -7.33 25.87 14.34
N ARG A 505 -7.00 25.39 13.13
CA ARG A 505 -6.26 26.19 12.15
C ARG A 505 -7.02 27.46 11.76
N ILE A 506 -8.34 27.40 11.55
CA ILE A 506 -9.17 28.60 11.33
C ILE A 506 -9.14 29.51 12.57
N TYR A 507 -9.30 28.92 13.77
CA TYR A 507 -9.30 29.65 15.03
C TYR A 507 -7.98 30.42 15.26
N ALA A 508 -6.85 29.79 14.92
CA ALA A 508 -5.49 30.31 15.10
C ALA A 508 -5.17 31.48 14.15
N ARG A 509 -5.83 31.58 12.98
CA ARG A 509 -5.69 32.72 12.06
C ARG A 509 -6.18 34.05 12.65
N GLY A 510 -7.00 34.01 13.69
CA GLY A 510 -7.49 35.19 14.41
C GLY A 510 -8.99 35.43 14.27
N LYS A 511 -9.50 36.38 15.06
CA LYS A 511 -10.95 36.60 15.26
C LYS A 511 -11.74 36.88 13.97
N SER A 512 -11.13 37.52 12.98
CA SER A 512 -11.78 37.84 11.70
C SER A 512 -12.14 36.62 10.86
N PHE A 513 -11.52 35.47 11.12
CA PHE A 513 -11.77 34.21 10.39
C PHE A 513 -12.74 33.27 11.11
N ARG A 514 -13.13 33.59 12.35
CA ARG A 514 -13.97 32.73 13.18
C ARG A 514 -15.44 32.98 12.87
N TYR A 515 -16.14 31.96 12.40
CA TYR A 515 -17.59 32.00 12.23
C TYR A 515 -18.32 31.59 13.52
N LYS A 516 -19.61 31.94 13.61
CA LYS A 516 -20.46 31.56 14.74
C LYS A 516 -20.59 30.04 14.83
N GLY A 517 -20.17 29.45 15.95
CA GLY A 517 -20.23 28.02 16.20
C GLY A 517 -18.90 27.27 16.03
N LEU A 518 -17.85 27.91 15.49
CA LEU A 518 -16.53 27.28 15.32
C LEU A 518 -15.96 26.77 16.66
N GLU A 519 -16.02 27.60 17.71
CA GLU A 519 -15.46 27.25 19.02
C GLU A 519 -16.24 26.08 19.68
N GLU A 520 -17.57 26.09 19.55
CA GLU A 520 -18.42 24.97 20.00
C GLU A 520 -18.10 23.67 19.24
N GLN A 521 -17.92 23.75 17.93
CA GLN A 521 -17.57 22.61 17.08
C GLN A 521 -16.21 22.02 17.44
N ILE A 522 -15.17 22.84 17.63
CA ILE A 522 -13.85 22.40 18.11
C ILE A 522 -13.98 21.78 19.50
N GLY A 523 -14.65 22.47 20.44
CA GLY A 523 -14.81 21.99 21.81
C GLY A 523 -15.54 20.65 21.91
N SER A 524 -16.58 20.44 21.10
CA SER A 524 -17.29 19.17 20.98
C SER A 524 -16.38 18.06 20.43
N ALA A 525 -15.62 18.34 19.37
CA ALA A 525 -14.69 17.38 18.77
C ALA A 525 -13.60 16.95 19.78
N LEU A 526 -13.03 17.88 20.55
CA LEU A 526 -12.04 17.57 21.58
C LEU A 526 -12.58 16.66 22.70
N LYS A 527 -13.87 16.76 23.04
CA LYS A 527 -14.52 15.85 23.99
C LYS A 527 -14.76 14.46 23.39
N ARG A 528 -15.18 14.42 22.12
CA ARG A 528 -15.36 13.14 21.40
C ARG A 528 -14.06 12.36 21.27
N ILE A 529 -12.92 13.04 21.09
CA ILE A 529 -11.59 12.40 21.13
C ILE A 529 -11.41 11.57 22.41
N ASP A 530 -11.73 12.12 23.60
CA ASP A 530 -11.56 11.37 24.86
C ASP A 530 -12.43 10.11 24.89
N ILE A 531 -13.71 10.25 24.51
CA ILE A 531 -14.68 9.14 24.52
C ILE A 531 -14.22 8.01 23.60
N ILE A 532 -13.78 8.35 22.38
CA ILE A 532 -13.34 7.38 21.39
C ILE A 532 -12.04 6.71 21.84
N VAL A 533 -11.08 7.49 22.37
CA VAL A 533 -9.82 6.96 22.89
C VAL A 533 -10.04 6.00 24.05
N ASP A 534 -10.93 6.34 24.98
CA ASP A 534 -11.31 5.45 26.08
C ASP A 534 -11.95 4.16 25.54
N GLU A 535 -12.80 4.24 24.53
CA GLU A 535 -13.41 3.07 23.91
C GLU A 535 -12.39 2.18 23.17
N MET A 536 -11.44 2.79 22.45
CA MET A 536 -10.35 2.07 21.79
C MET A 536 -9.49 1.31 22.80
N LYS A 537 -9.09 1.97 23.90
CA LYS A 537 -8.24 1.38 24.95
C LYS A 537 -8.94 0.26 25.74
N ASN A 538 -10.27 0.34 25.86
CA ASN A 538 -11.06 -0.67 26.57
C ASN A 538 -11.63 -1.75 25.65
N MET A 539 -11.32 -1.73 24.34
CA MET A 539 -11.80 -2.74 23.40
C MET A 539 -11.23 -4.12 23.76
N PRO A 540 -12.06 -5.15 23.98
CA PRO A 540 -11.59 -6.45 24.41
C PRO A 540 -10.94 -7.26 23.27
N GLY A 541 -9.93 -8.04 23.63
CA GLY A 541 -9.24 -8.98 22.74
C GLY A 541 -8.01 -8.37 22.07
N GLU A 542 -7.17 -9.26 21.55
CA GLU A 542 -5.99 -8.86 20.79
C GLU A 542 -6.39 -8.30 19.42
N HIS A 543 -5.60 -7.35 18.93
CA HIS A 543 -5.68 -6.82 17.58
C HIS A 543 -4.31 -6.98 16.90
N PRO A 544 -4.29 -7.18 15.57
CA PRO A 544 -3.03 -7.26 14.86
C PRO A 544 -2.27 -5.94 14.94
N SER A 545 -0.94 -6.01 14.94
CA SER A 545 -0.05 -4.86 14.87
C SER A 545 1.02 -5.14 13.82
N GLY A 546 1.27 -4.19 12.93
CA GLY A 546 2.18 -4.34 11.81
C GLY A 546 3.05 -3.11 11.66
N GLN A 547 3.10 -2.53 10.45
CA GLN A 547 3.70 -1.20 10.29
C GLN A 547 2.86 -0.12 10.99
N TRP A 548 1.55 -0.35 11.08
CA TRP A 548 0.61 0.48 11.83
C TRP A 548 0.16 -0.25 13.09
N ASP A 549 0.26 0.45 14.21
CA ASP A 549 -0.41 0.09 15.46
C ASP A 549 -1.68 0.95 15.60
N TRP A 550 -2.84 0.30 15.55
CA TRP A 550 -4.15 0.97 15.64
C TRP A 550 -4.37 1.69 16.98
N LEU A 551 -3.77 1.24 18.08
CA LEU A 551 -3.89 1.91 19.38
C LEU A 551 -2.97 3.13 19.50
N GLU A 552 -1.87 3.21 18.76
CA GLU A 552 -1.00 4.41 18.77
C GLU A 552 -1.72 5.66 18.23
N ASP A 553 -2.76 5.48 17.40
CA ASP A 553 -3.59 6.59 16.94
C ASP A 553 -4.34 7.27 18.10
N ALA A 554 -4.67 6.52 19.16
CA ALA A 554 -5.32 7.07 20.34
C ALA A 554 -4.39 8.07 21.06
N GLU A 555 -3.11 7.72 21.20
CA GLU A 555 -2.09 8.63 21.75
C GLU A 555 -1.83 9.81 20.83
N THR A 556 -1.82 9.58 19.52
CA THR A 556 -1.65 10.65 18.53
C THR A 556 -2.82 11.64 18.58
N ALA A 557 -4.07 11.17 18.69
CA ALA A 557 -5.25 12.02 18.84
C ALA A 557 -5.20 12.86 20.13
N LEU A 558 -4.79 12.26 21.26
CA LEU A 558 -4.55 12.99 22.52
C LEU A 558 -3.45 14.04 22.37
N SER A 559 -2.41 13.77 21.58
CA SER A 559 -1.35 14.73 21.27
C SER A 559 -1.88 15.94 20.49
N TYR A 560 -2.73 15.75 19.47
CA TYR A 560 -3.42 16.86 18.79
C TYR A 560 -4.24 17.70 19.77
N LYS A 561 -5.08 17.05 20.58
CA LYS A 561 -5.87 17.73 21.61
C LYS A 561 -5.00 18.55 22.56
N LYS A 562 -3.91 17.96 23.06
CA LYS A 562 -2.97 18.63 23.96
C LYS A 562 -2.38 19.88 23.29
N LYS A 563 -1.86 19.76 22.07
CA LYS A 563 -1.28 20.89 21.31
C LYS A 563 -2.30 22.04 21.14
N ILE A 564 -3.54 21.70 20.77
CA ILE A 564 -4.63 22.68 20.59
C ILE A 564 -4.94 23.45 21.89
N LEU A 565 -4.97 22.76 23.04
CA LEU A 565 -5.30 23.37 24.33
C LEU A 565 -4.13 24.11 24.99
N SER A 566 -2.91 23.56 24.92
CA SER A 566 -1.74 24.15 25.56
C SER A 566 -1.05 25.24 24.73
N GLY A 567 -1.37 25.30 23.44
CA GLY A 567 -0.71 26.13 22.46
C GLY A 567 0.23 25.30 21.60
N TRP A 568 0.22 25.59 20.30
CA TRP A 568 0.97 24.86 19.28
C TRP A 568 1.96 25.81 18.61
N LYS A 569 3.26 25.50 18.72
CA LYS A 569 4.37 26.33 18.23
C LYS A 569 4.21 26.75 16.76
N GLU A 570 3.83 25.82 15.91
CA GLU A 570 3.63 26.05 14.47
C GLU A 570 2.49 27.03 14.16
N TYR A 571 1.65 27.35 15.15
CA TYR A 571 0.53 28.29 15.10
C TYR A 571 0.68 29.39 16.17
N ASP A 572 1.91 29.90 16.33
CA ASP A 572 2.27 31.00 17.23
C ASP A 572 1.89 30.78 18.70
N ASN A 573 1.81 29.52 19.13
CA ASN A 573 1.37 29.10 20.46
C ASN A 573 -0.05 29.59 20.82
N VAL A 574 -0.91 29.86 19.84
CA VAL A 574 -2.31 30.23 20.07
C VAL A 574 -3.01 29.10 20.83
N ARG A 575 -3.68 29.43 21.94
CA ARG A 575 -4.42 28.46 22.74
C ARG A 575 -5.90 28.48 22.39
N PHE A 576 -6.49 27.31 22.20
CA PHE A 576 -7.94 27.17 22.19
C PHE A 576 -8.45 27.24 23.64
N ILE A 577 -9.30 28.23 23.92
CA ILE A 577 -9.88 28.44 25.25
C ILE A 577 -11.35 28.04 25.14
N GLN A 578 -11.77 27.07 25.97
CA GLN A 578 -13.14 26.57 26.01
C GLN A 578 -14.11 27.55 26.66
#